data_AF-A0A7S3V5M8-F1
#
_entry.id   AF-A0A7S3V5M8-F1
#
_cell.length_a   1.000
_cell.length_b   1.000
_cell.length_c   1.000
_cell.angle_alpha   90.00
_cell.angle_beta   90.00
_cell.angle_gamma   90.00
#
_symmetry.space_group_name_H-M   'P 1'
#
loop_
_entity.id
_entity.type
_entity.pdbx_description
1 polymer ?
#
loop_
_entity_poly.entity_id
_entity_poly.type
_entity_poly.pdbx_seq_one_letter_code
_entity_poly.pdbx_strand_id
1 'polypeptide(L)'
;MSSDLLHSAKISPTSEAETEEDKDIDVTDADLETVITEAEAEVPKYGELKTILQTPSPDGGSVAESFSGTDVDLSKSPFPVNNEFFEGFIHIMMRDLPNNTYDFDGEKEVLWEIQMQGKFKRDPKGPIYLAMELPQIEKYKVNAPIRLVIRACLQLMKTMGHKDVHMSFGGNGEVPHIGAPAFHSFDRVVVTPVGETPPQLGTHMEKKKSDIERRKKFFKTNMKIEVGATYTFSMKNRRFNPLLWKVVGVPIARQFTVSRFTEAVRLAVYEVLEENGKPVDDPQGKVTAMAKKKHTKRNTFIWIRMSRFRSKSK
;
A
#
# COMPACT_ATOMS: atom_id res chain seq x y z
N MET A 1 -54.02 -22.29 -47.00
CA MET A 1 -52.73 -22.38 -47.72
C MET A 1 -51.76 -21.51 -46.93
N SER A 2 -51.01 -22.12 -46.00
CA SER A 2 -49.58 -22.48 -46.12
C SER A 2 -48.70 -21.27 -45.81
N SER A 3 -48.04 -21.20 -44.65
CA SER A 3 -46.66 -21.66 -44.36
C SER A 3 -45.66 -20.57 -44.81
N ASP A 4 -44.60 -20.15 -44.11
CA ASP A 4 -43.62 -20.74 -43.19
C ASP A 4 -42.94 -19.58 -42.40
N LEU A 5 -42.69 -19.65 -41.08
CA LEU A 5 -41.52 -20.22 -40.38
C LEU A 5 -40.15 -19.54 -40.65
N LEU A 6 -39.57 -18.93 -39.60
CA LEU A 6 -38.17 -19.06 -39.08
C LEU A 6 -37.83 -17.83 -38.18
N HIS A 7 -37.83 -17.99 -36.85
CA HIS A 7 -36.68 -18.30 -35.97
C HIS A 7 -35.79 -17.07 -35.60
N SER A 8 -35.82 -16.67 -34.32
CA SER A 8 -34.70 -16.77 -33.35
C SER A 8 -33.65 -15.64 -33.52
N ALA A 9 -33.30 -14.82 -32.54
CA ALA A 9 -32.84 -15.21 -31.21
C ALA A 9 -33.02 -14.08 -30.17
N LYS A 10 -33.40 -14.46 -28.95
CA LYS A 10 -33.18 -13.67 -27.73
C LYS A 10 -31.68 -13.72 -27.40
N ILE A 11 -31.06 -12.58 -27.17
CA ILE A 11 -29.77 -12.49 -26.47
C ILE A 11 -30.01 -11.66 -25.21
N SER A 12 -30.07 -12.38 -24.10
CA SER A 12 -29.66 -11.86 -22.79
C SER A 12 -28.33 -12.54 -22.48
N PRO A 13 -27.37 -11.83 -21.87
CA PRO A 13 -26.84 -12.38 -20.64
C PRO A 13 -26.76 -11.30 -19.56
N THR A 14 -27.56 -11.50 -18.53
CA THR A 14 -27.27 -11.10 -17.16
C THR A 14 -25.89 -11.66 -16.80
N SER A 15 -24.86 -10.81 -16.70
CA SER A 15 -23.60 -11.20 -16.09
C SER A 15 -23.80 -11.18 -14.57
N GLU A 16 -24.08 -12.34 -14.02
CA GLU A 16 -24.01 -12.58 -12.58
C GLU A 16 -22.59 -12.28 -12.12
N ALA A 17 -22.44 -11.29 -11.25
CA ALA A 17 -21.23 -11.12 -10.47
C ALA A 17 -21.18 -12.31 -9.50
N GLU A 18 -20.34 -13.30 -9.80
CA GLU A 18 -19.98 -14.36 -8.86
C GLU A 18 -19.38 -13.70 -7.61
N THR A 19 -20.19 -13.55 -6.58
CA THR A 19 -19.69 -13.49 -5.21
C THR A 19 -19.15 -14.87 -4.89
N GLU A 20 -17.83 -15.06 -5.01
CA GLU A 20 -17.16 -16.22 -4.40
C GLU A 20 -17.51 -16.22 -2.90
N GLU A 21 -18.44 -17.08 -2.51
CA GLU A 21 -18.67 -17.41 -1.11
C GLU A 21 -17.36 -17.92 -0.51
N ASP A 22 -16.96 -17.31 0.61
CA ASP A 22 -15.91 -17.77 1.51
C ASP A 22 -16.24 -19.21 1.94
N LYS A 23 -15.79 -20.20 1.17
CA LYS A 23 -15.69 -21.56 1.66
C LYS A 23 -14.54 -21.59 2.66
N ASP A 24 -14.87 -21.91 3.90
CA ASP A 24 -13.91 -22.23 4.94
C ASP A 24 -13.01 -23.36 4.42
N ILE A 25 -11.80 -22.99 4.00
CA ILE A 25 -10.76 -23.96 3.64
C ILE A 25 -10.19 -24.44 4.98
N ASP A 26 -10.51 -25.68 5.33
CA ASP A 26 -9.90 -26.36 6.47
C ASP A 26 -8.45 -26.67 6.10
N VAL A 27 -7.51 -25.90 6.63
CA VAL A 27 -6.08 -26.04 6.34
C VAL A 27 -5.39 -26.69 7.52
N THR A 28 -4.65 -27.76 7.24
CA THR A 28 -3.94 -28.51 8.27
C THR A 28 -2.59 -27.87 8.60
N ASP A 29 -2.07 -28.08 9.81
CA ASP A 29 -0.74 -27.59 10.22
C ASP A 29 0.39 -28.08 9.27
N ALA A 30 0.20 -29.23 8.61
CA ALA A 30 1.14 -29.78 7.64
C ALA A 30 1.24 -28.97 6.33
N ASP A 31 0.13 -28.35 5.90
CA ASP A 31 0.10 -27.46 4.72
C ASP A 31 0.84 -26.14 5.01
N LEU A 32 0.87 -25.72 6.27
CA LEU A 32 1.62 -24.56 6.73
C LEU A 32 3.11 -24.86 6.83
N GLU A 33 3.48 -26.01 7.40
CA GLU A 33 4.89 -26.42 7.48
C GLU A 33 5.54 -26.60 6.11
N THR A 34 4.83 -27.13 5.11
CA THR A 34 5.37 -27.27 3.73
C THR A 34 5.59 -25.93 3.03
N VAL A 35 4.75 -24.91 3.27
CA VAL A 35 5.02 -23.52 2.82
C VAL A 35 6.24 -22.92 3.52
N ILE A 36 6.48 -23.31 4.77
CA ILE A 36 7.51 -22.75 5.66
C ILE A 36 8.87 -23.44 5.49
N THR A 37 8.93 -24.72 5.07
CA THR A 37 10.15 -25.54 5.15
C THR A 37 10.81 -25.94 3.83
N GLU A 38 10.29 -25.57 2.67
CA GLU A 38 10.98 -25.88 1.40
C GLU A 38 11.93 -24.77 0.94
N ALA A 39 13.22 -25.12 0.82
CA ALA A 39 14.34 -24.40 0.19
C ALA A 39 14.44 -22.89 0.43
N GLU A 40 15.40 -22.50 1.28
CA GLU A 40 15.97 -21.15 1.34
C GLU A 40 16.48 -20.76 -0.05
N ALA A 41 15.60 -20.18 -0.88
CA ALA A 41 16.02 -19.52 -2.10
C ALA A 41 17.10 -18.51 -1.71
N GLU A 42 18.29 -18.62 -2.33
CA GLU A 42 19.47 -17.82 -2.00
C GLU A 42 19.04 -16.38 -1.73
N VAL A 43 19.23 -15.95 -0.47
CA VAL A 43 18.92 -14.59 -0.04
C VAL A 43 19.83 -13.69 -0.87
N PRO A 44 19.30 -12.85 -1.78
CA PRO A 44 20.14 -12.03 -2.63
C PRO A 44 20.97 -11.10 -1.77
N LYS A 45 22.20 -10.89 -2.23
CA LYS A 45 23.20 -10.10 -1.52
C LYS A 45 22.74 -8.65 -1.42
N TYR A 46 23.13 -8.03 -0.33
CA TYR A 46 22.94 -6.62 -0.06
C TYR A 46 23.45 -5.75 -1.24
N GLY A 47 22.64 -4.81 -1.74
CA GLY A 47 23.01 -3.89 -2.85
C GLY A 47 22.12 -3.92 -4.10
N GLU A 48 21.16 -4.84 -4.19
CA GLU A 48 20.24 -4.99 -5.33
C GLU A 48 18.88 -4.28 -5.12
N LEU A 49 18.71 -3.55 -4.02
CA LEU A 49 17.48 -2.81 -3.72
C LEU A 49 17.42 -1.53 -4.56
N LYS A 50 16.54 -1.52 -5.54
CA LYS A 50 16.24 -0.34 -6.35
C LYS A 50 14.98 0.34 -5.80
N THR A 51 15.13 1.60 -5.41
CA THR A 51 14.00 2.46 -5.02
C THR A 51 13.70 3.45 -6.14
N ILE A 52 12.43 3.49 -6.56
CA ILE A 52 11.94 4.39 -7.60
C ILE A 52 10.85 5.28 -7.01
N LEU A 53 10.98 6.58 -7.22
CA LEU A 53 9.93 7.57 -6.94
C LEU A 53 9.22 7.93 -8.25
N GLN A 54 7.88 7.81 -8.30
CA GLN A 54 7.13 8.21 -9.51
C GLN A 54 7.01 9.72 -9.61
N THR A 55 6.92 10.20 -10.85
CA THR A 55 6.23 11.44 -11.15
C THR A 55 4.72 11.15 -11.19
N PRO A 56 3.90 11.78 -10.35
CA PRO A 56 2.45 11.62 -10.42
C PRO A 56 1.88 11.96 -11.79
N SER A 57 0.84 11.22 -12.21
CA SER A 57 0.06 11.60 -13.39
C SER A 57 -0.65 12.94 -13.11
N PRO A 58 -0.49 13.98 -13.95
CA PRO A 58 -1.15 15.27 -13.76
C PRO A 58 -2.67 15.13 -13.71
N ASP A 59 -3.25 14.37 -14.64
CA ASP A 59 -4.71 14.42 -14.91
C ASP A 59 -5.53 13.41 -14.10
N GLY A 60 -4.89 12.66 -13.19
CA GLY A 60 -5.51 11.49 -12.56
C GLY A 60 -5.76 10.39 -13.58
N GLY A 61 -4.86 9.42 -13.68
CA GLY A 61 -5.02 8.30 -14.61
C GLY A 61 -6.15 7.35 -14.22
N SER A 62 -6.65 6.59 -15.19
CA SER A 62 -7.09 5.23 -14.90
C SER A 62 -5.93 4.49 -14.22
N VAL A 63 -6.19 3.39 -13.50
CA VAL A 63 -5.14 2.59 -12.83
C VAL A 63 -4.12 1.98 -13.82
N ALA A 64 -4.11 2.42 -15.08
CA ALA A 64 -3.21 2.02 -16.14
C ALA A 64 -1.73 2.13 -15.72
N GLU A 65 -1.04 1.03 -15.96
CA GLU A 65 0.30 0.67 -15.48
C GLU A 65 1.45 1.40 -16.20
N SER A 66 1.21 2.52 -16.89
CA SER A 66 2.29 3.22 -17.57
C SER A 66 3.10 4.04 -16.56
N PHE A 67 4.21 3.47 -16.13
CA PHE A 67 5.07 4.00 -15.07
C PHE A 67 6.33 4.65 -15.65
N SER A 68 6.57 5.91 -15.26
CA SER A 68 7.90 6.51 -15.32
C SER A 68 8.25 7.03 -13.93
N GLY A 69 9.47 6.73 -13.48
CA GLY A 69 9.95 7.16 -12.18
C GLY A 69 11.46 7.27 -12.19
N THR A 70 12.00 7.91 -11.15
CA THR A 70 13.43 8.16 -11.03
C THR A 70 14.01 7.23 -9.98
N ASP A 71 15.13 6.59 -10.35
CA ASP A 71 15.93 5.79 -9.44
C ASP A 71 16.57 6.70 -8.40
N VAL A 72 16.39 6.40 -7.12
CA VAL A 72 16.94 7.22 -6.05
C VAL A 72 17.98 6.45 -5.24
N ASP A 73 19.07 7.15 -4.93
CA ASP A 73 20.07 6.70 -3.97
C ASP A 73 19.57 7.05 -2.56
N LEU A 74 19.20 6.03 -1.78
CA LEU A 74 18.65 6.18 -0.42
C LEU A 74 19.55 6.98 0.51
N SER A 75 20.87 7.01 0.29
CA SER A 75 21.81 7.82 1.09
C SER A 75 21.63 9.33 0.89
N LYS A 76 20.95 9.74 -0.18
CA LYS A 76 20.66 11.14 -0.52
C LYS A 76 19.27 11.60 -0.09
N SER A 77 18.56 10.77 0.67
CA SER A 77 17.25 11.13 1.22
C SER A 77 17.41 12.31 2.20
N PRO A 78 16.49 13.30 2.25
CA PRO A 78 15.15 13.32 1.66
C PRO A 78 15.09 13.71 0.18
N PHE A 79 14.05 13.22 -0.51
CA PHE A 79 13.81 13.47 -1.92
C PHE A 79 12.65 14.44 -2.13
N PRO A 80 12.77 15.41 -3.04
CA PRO A 80 11.67 16.32 -3.34
C PRO A 80 10.53 15.58 -4.06
N VAL A 81 9.30 15.96 -3.73
CA VAL A 81 8.09 15.57 -4.45
C VAL A 81 7.33 16.83 -4.79
N ASN A 82 6.95 16.95 -6.05
CA ASN A 82 6.17 18.08 -6.52
C ASN A 82 5.23 17.60 -7.64
N ASN A 83 3.93 17.75 -7.41
CA ASN A 83 2.88 17.44 -8.37
C ASN A 83 1.74 18.47 -8.27
N GLU A 84 0.64 18.27 -8.98
CA GLU A 84 -0.52 19.18 -8.95
C GLU A 84 -1.18 19.28 -7.56
N PHE A 85 -1.03 18.25 -6.72
CA PHE A 85 -1.78 18.10 -5.47
C PHE A 85 -0.94 18.28 -4.22
N PHE A 86 0.34 17.94 -4.28
CA PHE A 86 1.25 17.93 -3.15
C PHE A 86 2.64 18.42 -3.54
N GLU A 87 3.23 19.22 -2.68
CA GLU A 87 4.65 19.59 -2.74
C GLU A 87 5.32 19.35 -1.41
N GLY A 88 6.54 18.84 -1.42
CA GLY A 88 7.27 18.55 -0.20
C GLY A 88 8.43 17.60 -0.42
N PHE A 89 8.69 16.79 0.60
CA PHE A 89 9.83 15.89 0.68
C PHE A 89 9.42 14.53 1.26
N ILE A 90 10.08 13.48 0.78
CA ILE A 90 9.98 12.12 1.32
C ILE A 90 11.35 11.72 1.85
N HIS A 91 11.38 11.34 3.12
CA HIS A 91 12.55 10.76 3.74
C HIS A 91 12.34 9.26 3.99
N ILE A 92 13.22 8.43 3.42
CA ILE A 92 13.16 6.98 3.52
C ILE A 92 14.37 6.52 4.34
N MET A 93 14.11 5.97 5.51
CA MET A 93 15.16 5.52 6.44
C MET A 93 15.04 4.03 6.63
N MET A 94 16.15 3.32 6.44
CA MET A 94 16.24 1.88 6.65
C MET A 94 17.27 1.61 7.72
N ARG A 95 16.92 0.79 8.71
CA ARG A 95 17.79 0.53 9.85
C ARG A 95 19.14 -0.01 9.47
N ASP A 96 19.12 -1.06 8.67
CA ASP A 96 20.32 -1.81 8.31
C ASP A 96 20.94 -1.27 6.99
N LEU A 97 20.74 0.02 6.70
CA LEU A 97 21.43 0.70 5.60
C LEU A 97 22.85 1.07 6.02
N PRO A 98 23.89 0.80 5.22
CA PRO A 98 25.24 1.27 5.48
C PRO A 98 25.23 2.78 5.74
N ASN A 99 25.95 3.19 6.79
CA ASN A 99 26.03 4.57 7.22
C ASN A 99 24.69 5.19 7.63
N ASN A 100 23.66 4.39 7.95
CA ASN A 100 22.43 4.91 8.53
C ASN A 100 22.73 5.54 9.90
N THR A 101 22.53 6.86 9.99
CA THR A 101 22.65 7.61 11.23
C THR A 101 21.32 7.81 11.94
N TYR A 102 20.21 7.33 11.37
CA TYR A 102 18.89 7.50 11.95
C TYR A 102 18.75 6.63 13.21
N ASP A 103 18.53 7.31 14.33
CA ASP A 103 18.16 6.66 15.58
C ASP A 103 16.66 6.37 15.57
N PHE A 104 16.32 5.07 15.52
CA PHE A 104 14.94 4.60 15.66
C PHE A 104 14.45 4.67 17.12
N ASP A 105 15.03 5.55 17.94
CA ASP A 105 14.74 5.75 19.38
C ASP A 105 14.83 4.45 20.18
N GLY A 106 15.84 3.64 19.85
CA GLY A 106 16.00 2.32 20.45
C GLY A 106 14.84 1.34 20.21
N GLU A 107 13.86 1.66 19.35
CA GLU A 107 12.76 0.76 18.98
C GLU A 107 13.30 -0.39 18.13
N LYS A 108 13.95 -1.39 18.76
CA LYS A 108 14.63 -2.53 18.09
C LYS A 108 13.75 -3.39 17.17
N GLU A 109 12.49 -3.07 17.00
CA GLU A 109 11.58 -3.77 16.08
C GLU A 109 11.34 -3.02 14.76
N VAL A 110 11.58 -1.70 14.68
CA VAL A 110 11.33 -0.90 13.47
C VAL A 110 12.41 -1.09 12.39
N LEU A 111 12.09 -1.81 11.33
CA LEU A 111 13.01 -2.14 10.25
C LEU A 111 13.28 -0.94 9.32
N TRP A 112 12.26 -0.12 9.09
CA TRP A 112 12.36 1.09 8.30
C TRP A 112 11.24 2.07 8.67
N GLU A 113 11.47 3.34 8.35
CA GLU A 113 10.52 4.43 8.53
C GLU A 113 10.48 5.29 7.26
N ILE A 114 9.28 5.70 6.87
CA ILE A 114 9.09 6.70 5.82
C ILE A 114 8.44 7.91 6.47
N GLN A 115 9.12 9.05 6.36
CA GLN A 115 8.58 10.35 6.74
C GLN A 115 8.27 11.17 5.50
N MET A 116 7.16 11.88 5.53
CA MET A 116 6.72 12.71 4.40
C MET A 116 6.31 14.07 4.96
N GLN A 117 6.90 15.14 4.44
CA GLN A 117 6.60 16.49 4.88
C GLN A 117 6.29 17.39 3.69
N GLY A 118 5.17 18.10 3.73
CA GLY A 118 4.78 18.97 2.62
C GLY A 118 3.41 19.59 2.77
N LYS A 119 2.97 20.25 1.70
CA LYS A 119 1.72 20.99 1.65
C LYS A 119 0.81 20.42 0.57
N PHE A 120 -0.48 20.35 0.87
CA PHE A 120 -1.48 20.14 -0.15
C PHE A 120 -1.69 21.46 -0.91
N LYS A 121 -1.69 21.39 -2.24
CA LYS A 121 -1.89 22.55 -3.13
C LYS A 121 -3.37 22.86 -3.37
N ARG A 122 -4.24 21.90 -3.08
CA ARG A 122 -5.69 22.04 -3.14
C ARG A 122 -6.36 21.11 -2.13
N ASP A 123 -7.63 21.38 -1.87
CA ASP A 123 -8.47 20.44 -1.14
C ASP A 123 -8.63 19.12 -1.91
N PRO A 124 -8.58 17.97 -1.22
CA PRO A 124 -8.98 16.70 -1.81
C PRO A 124 -10.45 16.73 -2.24
N LYS A 125 -10.70 16.28 -3.46
CA LYS A 125 -12.01 15.97 -4.05
C LYS A 125 -12.52 14.58 -3.66
N GLY A 126 -11.69 13.77 -2.99
CA GLY A 126 -12.08 12.45 -2.50
C GLY A 126 -11.20 11.95 -1.36
N PRO A 127 -11.54 10.77 -0.79
CA PRO A 127 -10.81 10.19 0.33
C PRO A 127 -9.38 9.81 -0.05
N ILE A 128 -8.45 9.99 0.90
CA ILE A 128 -7.03 9.67 0.73
C ILE A 128 -6.73 8.32 1.38
N TYR A 129 -6.13 7.43 0.60
CA TYR A 129 -5.72 6.09 0.98
C TYR A 129 -4.22 5.91 0.92
N LEU A 130 -3.74 5.00 1.76
CA LEU A 130 -2.42 4.41 1.69
C LEU A 130 -2.61 2.94 1.31
N ALA A 131 -1.89 2.49 0.28
CA ALA A 131 -1.85 1.09 -0.10
C ALA A 131 -0.41 0.58 -0.24
N MET A 132 -0.26 -0.69 0.07
CA MET A 132 0.88 -1.52 -0.32
C MET A 132 0.43 -2.41 -1.46
N GLU A 133 1.01 -2.21 -2.63
CA GLU A 133 0.62 -2.82 -3.90
C GLU A 133 1.73 -3.73 -4.42
N LEU A 134 1.35 -4.80 -5.12
CA LEU A 134 2.24 -5.81 -5.70
C LEU A 134 2.11 -5.73 -7.24
N PRO A 135 2.91 -4.90 -7.93
CA PRO A 135 2.68 -4.52 -9.33
C PRO A 135 3.06 -5.60 -10.37
N GLN A 136 3.21 -6.87 -10.00
CA GLN A 136 3.73 -7.93 -10.88
C GLN A 136 2.78 -9.14 -10.96
N ILE A 137 1.53 -8.90 -11.37
CA ILE A 137 0.46 -9.90 -11.35
C ILE A 137 0.79 -11.12 -12.21
N GLU A 138 1.34 -10.91 -13.40
CA GLU A 138 1.52 -11.98 -14.40
C GLU A 138 2.64 -12.97 -14.03
N LYS A 139 3.62 -12.52 -13.22
CA LYS A 139 4.80 -13.33 -12.88
C LYS A 139 4.54 -14.26 -11.69
N TYR A 140 3.65 -13.90 -10.78
CA TYR A 140 3.41 -14.65 -9.54
C TYR A 140 1.96 -15.09 -9.43
N LYS A 141 1.70 -16.37 -9.70
CA LYS A 141 0.39 -16.97 -9.46
C LYS A 141 0.16 -17.10 -7.96
N VAL A 142 -0.83 -16.38 -7.44
CA VAL A 142 -1.29 -16.50 -6.05
C VAL A 142 -2.05 -17.83 -5.88
N ASN A 143 -1.30 -18.90 -5.64
CA ASN A 143 -1.83 -20.25 -5.39
C ASN A 143 -2.40 -20.39 -3.95
N ALA A 144 -3.10 -21.48 -3.67
CA ALA A 144 -3.83 -21.65 -2.40
C ALA A 144 -2.94 -21.48 -1.13
N PRO A 145 -1.72 -22.04 -1.05
CA PRO A 145 -0.88 -21.84 0.12
C PRO A 145 -0.42 -20.39 0.30
N ILE A 146 -0.17 -19.67 -0.80
CA ILE A 146 0.14 -18.24 -0.77
C ILE A 146 -1.06 -17.41 -0.27
N ARG A 147 -2.27 -17.73 -0.73
CA ARG A 147 -3.50 -17.05 -0.28
C ARG A 147 -3.68 -17.18 1.23
N LEU A 148 -3.35 -18.33 1.80
CA LEU A 148 -3.42 -18.56 3.24
C LEU A 148 -2.46 -17.66 4.03
N VAL A 149 -1.19 -17.57 3.62
CA VAL A 149 -0.22 -16.68 4.28
C VAL A 149 -0.69 -15.22 4.22
N ILE A 150 -1.22 -14.80 3.08
CA ILE A 150 -1.77 -13.45 2.90
C ILE A 150 -2.98 -13.21 3.83
N ARG A 151 -3.92 -14.17 3.91
CA ARG A 151 -5.07 -14.12 4.83
C ARG A 151 -4.63 -14.05 6.29
N ALA A 152 -3.61 -14.81 6.68
CA ALA A 152 -3.04 -14.76 8.03
C ALA A 152 -2.41 -13.40 8.36
N CYS A 153 -1.68 -12.81 7.41
CA CYS A 153 -1.16 -11.44 7.54
C CYS A 153 -2.30 -10.42 7.68
N LEU A 154 -3.38 -10.57 6.91
CA LEU A 154 -4.56 -9.73 7.03
C LEU A 154 -5.22 -9.85 8.41
N GLN A 155 -5.39 -11.07 8.91
CA GLN A 155 -5.97 -11.30 10.22
C GLN A 155 -5.12 -10.67 11.33
N LEU A 156 -3.79 -10.80 11.24
CA LEU A 156 -2.87 -10.12 12.15
C LEU A 156 -3.03 -8.59 12.09
N MET A 157 -3.14 -7.99 10.91
CA MET A 157 -3.38 -6.54 10.80
C MET A 157 -4.69 -6.14 11.49
N LYS A 158 -5.76 -6.92 11.29
CA LYS A 158 -7.06 -6.69 11.95
C LYS A 158 -6.96 -6.78 13.48
N THR A 159 -6.26 -7.77 14.03
CA THR A 159 -6.06 -7.90 15.48
C THR A 159 -5.20 -6.77 16.06
N MET A 160 -4.27 -6.21 15.26
CA MET A 160 -3.50 -5.01 15.61
C MET A 160 -4.30 -3.70 15.53
N GLY A 161 -5.61 -3.79 15.28
CA GLY A 161 -6.52 -2.64 15.26
C GLY A 161 -6.73 -2.03 13.88
N HIS A 162 -6.19 -2.61 12.81
CA HIS A 162 -6.46 -2.20 11.43
C HIS A 162 -7.69 -2.95 10.90
N LYS A 163 -8.85 -2.69 11.49
CA LYS A 163 -10.08 -3.49 11.30
C LYS A 163 -10.65 -3.46 9.88
N ASP A 164 -10.42 -2.36 9.15
CA ASP A 164 -11.06 -2.08 7.87
C ASP A 164 -10.03 -1.89 6.75
N VAL A 165 -8.98 -2.72 6.81
CA VAL A 165 -8.03 -2.90 5.72
C VAL A 165 -8.73 -3.62 4.58
N HIS A 166 -8.71 -3.01 3.39
CA HIS A 166 -9.10 -3.71 2.18
C HIS A 166 -7.92 -4.48 1.63
N MET A 167 -8.24 -5.63 1.08
CA MET A 167 -7.28 -6.48 0.39
C MET A 167 -7.91 -6.95 -0.92
N SER A 168 -7.15 -6.82 -1.99
CA SER A 168 -7.45 -7.43 -3.28
C SER A 168 -6.30 -8.36 -3.65
N PHE A 169 -6.63 -9.54 -4.18
CA PHE A 169 -5.65 -10.43 -4.79
C PHE A 169 -5.30 -10.05 -6.23
N GLY A 170 -5.88 -8.96 -6.73
CA GLY A 170 -5.77 -8.52 -8.12
C GLY A 170 -6.71 -9.27 -9.07
N GLY A 171 -6.66 -8.90 -10.35
CA GLY A 171 -7.55 -9.40 -11.40
C GLY A 171 -8.29 -8.28 -12.13
N ASN A 172 -8.76 -8.52 -13.37
CA ASN A 172 -9.48 -7.52 -14.18
C ASN A 172 -8.76 -6.14 -14.26
N GLY A 173 -7.44 -6.17 -14.42
CA GLY A 173 -6.58 -4.97 -14.49
C GLY A 173 -6.25 -4.30 -13.14
N GLU A 174 -6.62 -4.92 -12.01
CA GLU A 174 -6.23 -4.45 -10.67
C GLU A 174 -5.04 -5.25 -10.13
N VAL A 175 -4.07 -4.55 -9.54
CA VAL A 175 -2.93 -5.17 -8.85
C VAL A 175 -3.31 -5.67 -7.46
N PRO A 176 -2.75 -6.81 -7.01
CA PRO A 176 -2.90 -7.24 -5.63
C PRO A 176 -2.41 -6.15 -4.69
N HIS A 177 -3.20 -5.86 -3.66
CA HIS A 177 -2.86 -4.80 -2.73
C HIS A 177 -3.57 -4.96 -1.40
N ILE A 178 -3.01 -4.26 -0.41
CA ILE A 178 -3.59 -4.05 0.90
C ILE A 178 -3.64 -2.55 1.10
N GLY A 179 -4.78 -1.98 1.46
CA GLY A 179 -4.88 -0.56 1.72
C GLY A 179 -5.75 -0.20 2.92
N ALA A 180 -5.59 1.02 3.40
CA ALA A 180 -6.44 1.65 4.40
C ALA A 180 -6.39 3.19 4.25
N PRO A 181 -7.34 3.95 4.82
CA PRO A 181 -7.29 5.41 4.90
C PRO A 181 -5.94 5.92 5.37
N ALA A 182 -5.32 6.82 4.61
CA ALA A 182 -3.92 7.17 4.81
C ALA A 182 -3.65 7.72 6.22
N PHE A 183 -4.48 8.65 6.70
CA PHE A 183 -4.30 9.30 8.00
C PHE A 183 -4.46 8.35 9.18
N HIS A 184 -5.13 7.22 9.00
CA HIS A 184 -5.21 6.14 9.99
C HIS A 184 -4.03 5.19 9.90
N SER A 185 -3.47 5.02 8.71
CA SER A 185 -2.32 4.15 8.47
C SER A 185 -1.00 4.78 8.96
N PHE A 186 -0.90 6.10 9.03
CA PHE A 186 0.26 6.79 9.59
C PHE A 186 0.34 6.65 11.11
N ASP A 187 1.53 6.29 11.61
CA ASP A 187 1.83 6.23 13.03
C ASP A 187 1.78 7.62 13.66
N ARG A 188 2.28 8.63 12.96
CA ARG A 188 2.24 10.04 13.37
C ARG A 188 1.70 10.92 12.25
N VAL A 189 0.84 11.86 12.63
CA VAL A 189 0.41 12.97 11.77
C VAL A 189 0.59 14.26 12.57
N VAL A 190 1.36 15.19 12.01
CA VAL A 190 1.55 16.55 12.53
C VAL A 190 1.02 17.52 11.48
N VAL A 191 0.17 18.45 11.92
CA VAL A 191 -0.26 19.58 11.10
C VAL A 191 0.40 20.81 11.71
N THR A 192 1.28 21.44 10.94
CA THR A 192 2.00 22.65 11.32
C THR A 192 1.33 23.84 10.59
N PRO A 193 0.75 24.79 11.33
CA PRO A 193 0.14 25.99 10.77
C PRO A 193 1.08 26.79 9.87
N VAL A 194 0.49 27.63 9.00
CA VAL A 194 1.25 28.54 8.14
C VAL A 194 2.10 29.48 9.01
N GLY A 195 3.41 29.56 8.71
CA GLY A 195 4.36 30.41 9.43
C GLY A 195 5.04 29.73 10.61
N GLU A 196 4.58 28.55 11.03
CA GLU A 196 5.28 27.75 12.04
C GLU A 196 6.36 26.84 11.44
N THR A 197 7.32 26.42 12.27
CA THR A 197 8.40 25.51 11.84
C THR A 197 7.95 24.06 12.00
N PRO A 198 7.93 23.26 10.91
CA PRO A 198 7.52 21.87 11.00
C PRO A 198 8.63 21.03 11.68
N PRO A 199 8.32 19.83 12.21
CA PRO A 199 9.33 18.95 12.79
C PRO A 199 10.39 18.58 11.74
N GLN A 200 11.65 18.43 12.15
CA GLN A 200 12.73 18.08 11.23
C GLN A 200 12.56 16.64 10.71
N LEU A 201 12.60 16.45 9.39
CA LEU A 201 12.68 15.11 8.79
C LEU A 201 13.96 14.40 9.21
N GLY A 202 13.89 13.09 9.42
CA GLY A 202 15.03 12.30 9.88
C GLY A 202 15.24 12.37 11.37
N THR A 203 14.24 12.84 12.13
CA THR A 203 14.23 12.75 13.59
C THR A 203 13.07 11.89 14.05
N HIS A 204 13.26 11.18 15.16
CA HIS A 204 12.18 10.42 15.76
C HIS A 204 11.05 11.36 16.19
N MET A 205 9.83 11.07 15.72
CA MET A 205 8.64 11.79 16.16
C MET A 205 7.92 10.99 17.25
N GLU A 206 7.95 11.53 18.48
CA GLU A 206 7.30 10.91 19.62
C GLU A 206 5.80 10.70 19.36
N LYS A 207 5.33 9.50 19.68
CA LYS A 207 3.92 9.11 19.54
C LYS A 207 3.09 9.81 20.61
N LYS A 208 2.08 10.59 20.20
CA LYS A 208 1.16 11.27 21.12
C LYS A 208 -0.11 10.44 21.33
N LYS A 209 -0.80 10.67 22.45
CA LYS A 209 -2.13 10.07 22.71
C LYS A 209 -3.13 10.36 21.59
N SER A 210 -3.08 11.55 21.01
CA SER A 210 -3.93 11.93 19.88
C SER A 210 -3.71 11.07 18.64
N ASP A 211 -2.53 10.47 18.43
CA ASP A 211 -2.30 9.50 17.35
C ASP A 211 -3.06 8.21 17.58
N ILE A 212 -3.04 7.72 18.81
CA ILE A 212 -3.75 6.49 19.20
C ILE A 212 -5.24 6.69 19.02
N GLU A 213 -5.77 7.83 19.47
CA GLU A 213 -7.17 8.17 19.29
C GLU A 213 -7.57 8.34 17.83
N ARG A 214 -6.75 9.04 17.03
CA ARG A 214 -6.97 9.17 15.59
C ARG A 214 -7.09 7.79 14.95
N ARG A 215 -6.13 6.89 15.22
CA ARG A 215 -6.13 5.52 14.69
C ARG A 215 -7.38 4.73 15.10
N LYS A 216 -7.85 4.89 16.34
CA LYS A 216 -9.09 4.24 16.83
C LYS A 216 -10.37 4.82 16.21
N LYS A 217 -10.40 6.10 15.86
CA LYS A 217 -11.57 6.80 15.30
C LYS A 217 -11.67 6.65 13.76
N PHE A 218 -11.44 5.44 13.25
CA PHE A 218 -11.32 5.09 11.83
C PHE A 218 -12.43 5.64 10.90
N PHE A 219 -13.68 5.67 11.39
CA PHE A 219 -14.86 6.06 10.59
C PHE A 219 -15.37 7.49 10.83
N LYS A 220 -14.65 8.28 11.64
CA LYS A 220 -15.17 9.57 12.15
C LYS A 220 -14.20 10.72 11.94
N THR A 221 -13.12 10.52 11.21
CA THR A 221 -12.19 11.59 10.89
C THR A 221 -12.77 12.42 9.75
N ASN A 222 -13.66 13.35 10.10
CA ASN A 222 -13.96 14.54 9.27
C ASN A 222 -12.73 15.46 9.23
N MET A 223 -11.56 14.89 8.93
CA MET A 223 -10.31 15.61 8.98
C MET A 223 -10.25 16.46 7.72
N LYS A 224 -10.59 17.74 7.88
CA LYS A 224 -10.46 18.74 6.84
C LYS A 224 -8.98 18.98 6.60
N ILE A 225 -8.55 18.84 5.35
CA ILE A 225 -7.24 19.31 4.94
C ILE A 225 -7.27 20.83 4.98
N GLU A 226 -6.26 21.42 5.60
CA GLU A 226 -6.01 22.85 5.62
C GLU A 226 -4.97 23.15 4.55
N VAL A 227 -5.42 23.71 3.44
CA VAL A 227 -4.53 24.13 2.35
C VAL A 227 -3.57 25.19 2.87
N GLY A 228 -2.28 25.05 2.56
CA GLY A 228 -1.21 25.94 3.01
C GLY A 228 -0.48 25.47 4.29
N ALA A 229 -1.15 24.70 5.15
CA ALA A 229 -0.51 24.08 6.32
C ALA A 229 0.51 23.02 5.88
N THR A 230 1.57 22.85 6.68
CA THR A 230 2.59 21.82 6.44
C THR A 230 2.22 20.56 7.21
N TYR A 231 1.99 19.48 6.48
CA TYR A 231 1.73 18.17 7.03
C TYR A 231 3.04 17.40 7.17
N THR A 232 3.27 16.78 8.33
CA THR A 232 4.34 15.78 8.50
C THR A 232 3.73 14.43 8.90
N PHE A 233 4.02 13.42 8.11
CA PHE A 233 3.59 12.04 8.30
C PHE A 233 4.78 11.17 8.67
N SER A 234 4.57 10.18 9.54
CA SER A 234 5.50 9.06 9.71
C SER A 234 4.76 7.74 9.63
N MET A 235 5.39 6.80 8.94
CA MET A 235 5.00 5.40 8.88
C MET A 235 6.21 4.54 9.19
N LYS A 236 6.12 3.80 10.28
CA LYS A 236 7.11 2.82 10.71
C LYS A 236 6.66 1.43 10.28
N ASN A 237 7.60 0.60 9.87
CA ASN A 237 7.32 -0.81 9.58
C ASN A 237 8.22 -1.71 10.41
N ARG A 238 7.60 -2.71 11.04
CA ARG A 238 8.29 -3.67 11.91
C ARG A 238 8.36 -5.08 11.32
N ARG A 239 7.68 -5.32 10.20
CA ARG A 239 7.37 -6.66 9.72
C ARG A 239 8.01 -6.97 8.39
N PHE A 240 8.03 -6.04 7.44
CA PHE A 240 8.67 -6.24 6.15
C PHE A 240 10.08 -5.66 6.16
N ASN A 241 11.10 -6.51 5.96
CA ASN A 241 12.47 -6.08 5.75
C ASN A 241 12.73 -6.02 4.23
N PRO A 242 12.84 -4.84 3.59
CA PRO A 242 13.07 -4.74 2.15
C PRO A 242 14.50 -5.12 1.74
N LEU A 243 15.47 -5.02 2.65
CA LEU A 243 16.87 -5.40 2.38
C LEU A 243 17.01 -6.92 2.29
N LEU A 244 16.35 -7.65 3.20
CA LEU A 244 16.31 -9.11 3.21
C LEU A 244 15.12 -9.69 2.41
N TRP A 245 14.14 -8.86 2.08
CA TRP A 245 12.86 -9.19 1.44
C TRP A 245 12.14 -10.32 2.15
N LYS A 246 12.09 -10.17 3.48
CA LYS A 246 11.44 -11.10 4.39
C LYS A 246 10.33 -10.37 5.12
N VAL A 247 9.24 -11.08 5.37
CA VAL A 247 8.28 -10.67 6.40
C VAL A 247 8.61 -11.43 7.67
N VAL A 248 8.60 -10.74 8.82
CA VAL A 248 8.92 -11.28 10.14
C VAL A 248 7.72 -11.18 11.09
N GLY A 249 7.64 -12.10 12.05
CA GLY A 249 6.70 -12.07 13.16
C GLY A 249 5.23 -12.31 12.79
N VAL A 250 4.94 -12.97 11.67
CA VAL A 250 3.55 -13.35 11.34
C VAL A 250 3.11 -14.54 12.20
N PRO A 251 1.81 -14.69 12.53
CA PRO A 251 1.37 -15.68 13.52
C PRO A 251 1.75 -17.12 13.19
N ILE A 252 1.86 -17.42 11.90
CA ILE A 252 2.07 -18.79 11.41
C ILE A 252 3.54 -19.06 11.05
N ALA A 253 4.38 -18.03 10.94
CA ALA A 253 5.79 -18.19 10.59
C ALA A 253 6.63 -17.11 11.26
N ARG A 254 7.74 -17.53 11.90
CA ARG A 254 8.70 -16.58 12.48
C ARG A 254 9.21 -15.59 11.42
N GLN A 255 9.46 -16.09 10.22
CA GLN A 255 9.78 -15.30 9.03
C GLN A 255 9.46 -16.07 7.75
N PHE A 256 9.18 -15.38 6.65
CA PHE A 256 9.15 -15.98 5.31
C PHE A 256 9.70 -15.02 4.25
N THR A 257 10.26 -15.58 3.17
CA THR A 257 10.85 -14.80 2.08
C THR A 257 9.78 -14.40 1.06
N VAL A 258 9.67 -13.10 0.79
CA VAL A 258 8.64 -12.51 -0.09
C VAL A 258 8.96 -12.71 -1.58
N SER A 259 10.14 -13.24 -1.92
CA SER A 259 10.61 -13.37 -3.32
C SER A 259 9.82 -14.37 -4.15
N ARG A 260 9.08 -15.28 -3.48
CA ARG A 260 8.13 -16.19 -4.13
C ARG A 260 6.83 -15.50 -4.55
N PHE A 261 6.56 -14.31 -4.01
CA PHE A 261 5.29 -13.61 -4.14
C PHE A 261 5.41 -12.35 -4.99
N THR A 262 6.57 -11.69 -4.88
CA THR A 262 6.86 -10.48 -5.65
C THR A 262 8.35 -10.17 -5.69
N GLU A 263 8.80 -9.50 -6.74
CA GLU A 263 10.11 -8.83 -6.81
C GLU A 263 10.00 -7.31 -6.61
N ALA A 264 8.78 -6.78 -6.47
CA ALA A 264 8.53 -5.37 -6.19
C ALA A 264 7.39 -5.15 -5.18
N VAL A 265 7.62 -4.26 -4.22
CA VAL A 265 6.59 -3.77 -3.32
C VAL A 265 6.46 -2.27 -3.55
N ARG A 266 5.23 -1.79 -3.54
CA ARG A 266 4.92 -0.43 -3.90
C ARG A 266 4.05 0.21 -2.83
N LEU A 267 4.56 1.25 -2.22
CA LEU A 267 3.76 2.09 -1.33
C LEU A 267 3.14 3.21 -2.17
N ALA A 268 1.82 3.32 -2.13
CA ALA A 268 1.08 4.36 -2.83
C ALA A 268 0.21 5.13 -1.84
N VAL A 269 0.35 6.45 -1.81
CA VAL A 269 -0.62 7.36 -1.20
C VAL A 269 -1.42 7.98 -2.33
N TYR A 270 -2.74 7.81 -2.33
CA TYR A 270 -3.57 8.31 -3.42
C TYR A 270 -4.95 8.77 -2.94
N GLU A 271 -5.52 9.71 -3.66
CA GLU A 271 -6.91 10.13 -3.54
C GLU A 271 -7.76 9.33 -4.52
N VAL A 272 -8.93 8.88 -4.08
CA VAL A 272 -9.89 8.17 -4.94
C VAL A 272 -10.90 9.17 -5.46
N LEU A 273 -11.06 9.22 -6.78
CA LEU A 273 -12.03 10.08 -7.45
C LEU A 273 -13.26 9.31 -7.91
N GLU A 274 -13.09 8.05 -8.28
CA GLU A 274 -14.16 7.19 -8.77
C GLU A 274 -14.08 5.77 -8.19
N GLU A 275 -15.26 5.24 -7.89
CA GLU A 275 -15.51 3.89 -7.40
C GLU A 275 -16.52 3.19 -8.33
N ASN A 276 -16.17 2.01 -8.83
CA ASN A 276 -16.97 1.24 -9.78
C ASN A 276 -17.41 2.07 -11.00
N GLY A 277 -16.55 2.97 -11.48
CA GLY A 277 -16.83 3.86 -12.62
C GLY A 277 -17.78 5.01 -12.33
N LYS A 278 -18.04 5.31 -11.05
CA LYS A 278 -18.88 6.44 -10.61
C LYS A 278 -18.09 7.36 -9.67
N PRO A 279 -18.35 8.68 -9.66
CA PRO A 279 -17.74 9.58 -8.67
C PRO A 279 -17.98 9.10 -7.24
N VAL A 280 -17.01 9.34 -6.35
CA VAL A 280 -17.16 8.97 -4.93
C VAL A 280 -18.32 9.75 -4.30
N ASP A 281 -19.30 9.02 -3.76
CA ASP A 281 -20.51 9.59 -3.15
C ASP A 281 -20.24 10.36 -1.84
N ASP A 282 -19.19 9.96 -1.10
CA ASP A 282 -18.77 10.59 0.15
C ASP A 282 -17.28 10.98 0.12
N PRO A 283 -16.93 12.13 -0.46
CA PRO A 283 -15.57 12.60 -0.54
C PRO A 283 -14.97 12.98 0.83
N GLN A 284 -15.79 13.11 1.88
CA GLN A 284 -15.40 13.62 3.20
C GLN A 284 -15.33 12.54 4.30
N GLY A 285 -15.58 11.27 3.98
CA GLY A 285 -14.99 10.17 4.74
C GLY A 285 -15.86 9.44 5.76
N LYS A 286 -17.08 9.02 5.41
CA LYS A 286 -17.55 7.72 5.90
C LYS A 286 -16.83 6.64 5.11
N VAL A 287 -15.63 6.30 5.56
CA VAL A 287 -14.73 5.34 4.90
C VAL A 287 -15.24 3.89 5.01
N THR A 288 -16.40 3.60 4.43
CA THR A 288 -16.90 2.22 4.23
C THR A 288 -16.51 1.67 2.85
N ALA A 289 -15.93 2.52 2.00
CA ALA A 289 -15.84 2.27 0.56
C ALA A 289 -14.73 1.29 0.13
N MET A 290 -13.66 1.20 0.90
CA MET A 290 -12.54 0.28 0.64
C MET A 290 -12.97 -1.18 0.55
N ALA A 291 -13.86 -1.64 1.43
CA ALA A 291 -14.16 -3.06 1.53
C ALA A 291 -14.99 -3.62 0.37
N LYS A 292 -15.63 -2.78 -0.47
CA LYS A 292 -16.67 -3.23 -1.40
C LYS A 292 -16.59 -2.68 -2.82
N LYS A 293 -15.76 -1.68 -3.10
CA LYS A 293 -15.79 -0.97 -4.38
C LYS A 293 -14.41 -0.90 -5.03
N LYS A 294 -14.36 -1.14 -6.34
CA LYS A 294 -13.16 -1.03 -7.16
C LYS A 294 -12.82 0.45 -7.38
N HIS A 295 -11.62 0.88 -7.04
CA HIS A 295 -11.18 2.25 -7.33
C HIS A 295 -10.79 2.37 -8.81
N THR A 296 -11.59 3.06 -9.61
CA THR A 296 -11.41 3.14 -11.08
C THR A 296 -10.60 4.37 -11.51
N LYS A 297 -10.57 5.43 -10.71
CA LYS A 297 -9.79 6.64 -10.95
C LYS A 297 -9.12 7.14 -9.66
N ARG A 298 -7.81 7.41 -9.72
CA ARG A 298 -7.01 7.78 -8.56
C ARG A 298 -6.03 8.91 -8.89
N ASN A 299 -5.83 9.82 -7.92
CA ASN A 299 -4.75 10.81 -7.93
C ASN A 299 -3.65 10.35 -6.98
N THR A 300 -2.51 9.92 -7.51
CA THR A 300 -1.42 9.42 -6.65
C THR A 300 -0.54 10.57 -6.21
N PHE A 301 -0.44 10.81 -4.90
CA PHE A 301 0.41 11.86 -4.32
C PHE A 301 1.86 11.40 -4.22
N ILE A 302 2.03 10.18 -3.71
CA ILE A 302 3.32 9.62 -3.31
C ILE A 302 3.36 8.18 -3.75
N TRP A 303 4.48 7.81 -4.34
CA TRP A 303 4.71 6.47 -4.83
C TRP A 303 6.15 6.07 -4.61
N ILE A 304 6.34 4.99 -3.85
CA ILE A 304 7.66 4.45 -3.53
C ILE A 304 7.65 3.00 -3.93
N ARG A 305 8.34 2.67 -5.03
CA ARG A 305 8.55 1.29 -5.43
C ARG A 305 9.91 0.84 -4.93
N MET A 306 9.90 -0.19 -4.10
CA MET A 306 11.08 -0.95 -3.72
C MET A 306 11.10 -2.21 -4.58
N SER A 307 12.23 -2.53 -5.21
CA SER A 307 12.36 -3.73 -6.04
C SER A 307 13.73 -4.37 -5.92
N ARG A 308 13.77 -5.68 -6.14
CA ARG A 308 15.02 -6.44 -6.25
C ARG A 308 15.37 -6.65 -7.71
N PHE A 309 16.64 -6.47 -8.05
CA PHE A 309 17.20 -6.97 -9.29
C PHE A 309 17.84 -8.32 -9.03
N ARG A 310 17.53 -9.34 -9.84
CA ARG A 310 18.45 -10.47 -9.96
C ARG A 310 19.63 -9.98 -10.78
N SER A 311 20.83 -9.94 -10.19
CA SER A 311 22.05 -9.89 -11.00
C SER A 311 21.97 -11.01 -12.04
N LYS A 312 22.04 -10.68 -13.34
CA LYS A 312 22.23 -11.71 -14.36
C LYS A 312 23.59 -12.33 -14.07
N SER A 313 23.61 -13.60 -13.64
CA SER A 313 24.87 -14.34 -13.56
C SER A 313 25.52 -14.25 -14.94
N LYS A 314 26.71 -13.65 -14.99
CA LYS A 314 27.54 -13.67 -16.19
C LYS A 314 28.02 -15.10 -16.47
#